data_AF-A0A5J5S1Y6-F1
#
_entry.id   AF-A0A5J5S1Y6-F1
#
_cell.length_a   1.000
_cell.length_b   1.000
_cell.length_c   1.000
_cell.angle_alpha   90.00
_cell.angle_beta   90.00
_cell.angle_gamma   90.00
#
_symmetry.space_group_name_H-M   'P 1'
#
loop_
_entity.id
_entity.type
_entity.pdbx_description
1 polymer ?
#
loop_
_entity_poly.entity_id
_entity_poly.type
_entity_poly.pdbx_seq_one_letter_code
_entity_poly.pdbx_strand_id
1 'polypeptide(L)'
;MGRGKIEIKKIENLTSRQVTFSKRRNGLLKKARELCILCDAEVGVIIFSTTGKLYQWSSTSMEDTLLRYNRGKVVEQHPSDDQKAEQNSQSFDVSALKEEYLKLRAAYMCDLELQAIEW
;
A
#
# COMPACT_ATOMS: atom_id res chain seq x y z
N MET A 1 10.97 -38.21 -8.04
CA MET A 1 10.43 -38.31 -6.66
C MET A 1 9.09 -37.60 -6.61
N GLY A 2 8.01 -38.29 -6.20
CA GLY A 2 6.65 -37.75 -6.19
C GLY A 2 6.40 -36.71 -5.08
N ARG A 3 5.34 -35.91 -5.21
CA ARG A 3 4.93 -34.91 -4.22
C ARG A 3 4.10 -35.59 -3.13
N GLY A 4 4.67 -35.78 -1.94
CA GLY A 4 3.95 -36.30 -0.78
C GLY A 4 2.89 -35.31 -0.26
N LYS A 5 1.76 -35.82 0.24
CA LYS A 5 0.76 -35.03 0.98
C LYS A 5 1.39 -34.56 2.30
N ILE A 6 1.13 -33.31 2.68
CA ILE A 6 1.53 -32.74 3.97
C ILE A 6 0.30 -32.18 4.67
N GLU A 7 0.30 -32.17 6.01
CA GLU A 7 -0.74 -31.51 6.81
C GLU A 7 -0.66 -29.98 6.68
N ILE A 8 -1.82 -29.30 6.76
CA ILE A 8 -1.88 -27.83 6.77
C ILE A 8 -1.66 -27.34 8.20
N LYS A 9 -0.39 -27.29 8.60
CA LYS A 9 0.11 -26.70 9.85
C LYS A 9 1.46 -26.03 9.62
N LYS A 10 1.96 -25.28 10.61
CA LYS A 10 3.29 -24.68 10.54
C LYS A 10 4.34 -25.78 10.37
N ILE A 11 5.25 -25.60 9.42
CA ILE A 11 6.38 -26.52 9.22
C ILE A 11 7.45 -26.17 10.23
N GLU A 12 7.77 -27.09 11.14
CA GLU A 12 8.74 -26.84 12.22
C GLU A 12 10.18 -26.78 11.70
N ASN A 13 10.55 -27.71 10.82
CA ASN A 13 11.88 -27.72 10.21
C ASN A 13 12.12 -26.45 9.37
N LEU A 14 13.11 -25.65 9.76
CA LEU A 14 13.42 -24.35 9.15
C LEU A 14 13.77 -24.47 7.66
N THR A 15 14.60 -25.44 7.29
CA THR A 15 15.03 -25.66 5.90
C THR A 15 13.85 -26.06 5.02
N SER A 16 13.05 -27.04 5.46
CA SER A 16 11.83 -27.45 4.75
C SER A 16 10.82 -26.30 4.65
N ARG A 17 10.69 -25.49 5.70
CA ARG A 17 9.83 -24.30 5.70
C ARG A 17 10.30 -23.27 4.67
N GLN A 18 11.59 -22.96 4.62
CA GLN A 18 12.15 -22.00 3.67
C GLN A 18 11.98 -22.44 2.20
N VAL A 19 12.25 -23.71 1.91
CA VAL A 19 12.05 -24.29 0.58
C VAL A 19 10.56 -24.28 0.22
N THR A 20 9.70 -24.67 1.17
CA THR A 20 8.24 -24.69 0.95
C THR A 20 7.69 -23.29 0.73
N PHE A 21 8.11 -22.31 1.53
CA PHE A 21 7.76 -20.90 1.36
C PHE A 21 8.12 -20.43 -0.04
N SER A 22 9.36 -20.67 -0.47
CA SER A 22 9.83 -20.24 -1.79
C SER A 22 9.00 -20.86 -2.92
N LYS A 23 8.71 -22.17 -2.85
CA LYS A 23 7.90 -22.87 -3.86
C LYS A 23 6.43 -22.44 -3.84
N ARG A 24 5.81 -22.32 -2.67
CA ARG A 24 4.40 -21.93 -2.52
C ARG A 24 4.17 -20.48 -2.89
N ARG A 25 5.06 -19.56 -2.47
CA ARG A 25 5.04 -18.15 -2.86
C ARG A 25 5.06 -18.01 -4.39
N ASN A 26 6.00 -18.68 -5.06
CA ASN A 26 6.08 -18.63 -6.52
C ASN A 26 4.83 -19.24 -7.19
N GLY A 27 4.30 -20.34 -6.65
CA GLY A 27 3.07 -20.95 -7.13
C GLY A 27 1.84 -20.04 -6.96
N LEU A 28 1.73 -19.35 -5.82
CA LEU A 28 0.66 -18.39 -5.56
C LEU A 28 0.73 -17.21 -6.54
N LEU A 29 1.92 -16.63 -6.74
CA LEU A 29 2.12 -15.55 -7.71
C LEU A 29 1.76 -15.97 -9.13
N LYS A 30 2.11 -17.20 -9.52
CA LYS A 30 1.70 -17.74 -10.83
C LYS A 30 0.19 -17.83 -10.95
N LYS A 31 -0.50 -18.31 -9.91
CA LYS A 31 -1.97 -18.41 -9.90
C LYS A 31 -2.66 -17.05 -9.92
N ALA A 32 -2.15 -16.08 -9.16
CA ALA A 32 -2.65 -14.71 -9.20
C ALA A 32 -2.54 -14.09 -10.61
N ARG A 33 -1.41 -14.31 -11.28
CA ARG A 33 -1.22 -13.88 -12.68
C ARG A 33 -2.16 -14.58 -13.65
N GLU A 34 -2.29 -15.90 -13.54
CA GLU A 34 -3.24 -16.67 -14.38
C GLU A 34 -4.67 -16.11 -14.22
N LEU A 35 -5.12 -15.87 -12.99
CA LEU A 35 -6.45 -15.31 -12.71
C LEU A 35 -6.63 -13.91 -13.31
N CYS A 36 -5.64 -13.04 -13.12
CA CYS A 36 -5.65 -11.69 -13.67
C CYS A 36 -5.83 -11.71 -15.20
N ILE A 37 -5.05 -12.54 -15.90
CA ILE A 37 -5.10 -12.64 -17.37
C ILE A 37 -6.40 -13.30 -17.85
N LEU A 38 -6.83 -14.38 -17.21
CA LEU A 38 -8.00 -15.16 -17.67
C LEU A 38 -9.32 -14.43 -17.47
N CYS A 39 -9.42 -13.60 -16.44
CA CYS A 39 -10.67 -12.95 -16.05
C CYS A 39 -10.63 -11.43 -16.13
N ASP A 40 -9.55 -10.85 -16.66
CA ASP A 40 -9.30 -9.40 -16.69
C ASP A 40 -9.50 -8.74 -15.31
N ALA A 41 -9.06 -9.44 -14.26
CA ALA A 41 -9.25 -9.03 -12.88
C ALA A 41 -8.01 -8.29 -12.38
N GLU A 42 -8.22 -7.18 -11.65
CA GLU A 42 -7.14 -6.52 -10.90
C GLU A 42 -6.81 -7.36 -9.65
N VAL A 43 -5.55 -7.79 -9.54
CA VAL A 43 -5.11 -8.70 -8.46
C VAL A 43 -3.81 -8.21 -7.85
N GLY A 44 -3.81 -8.04 -6.53
CA GLY A 44 -2.62 -7.75 -5.72
C GLY A 44 -2.32 -8.87 -4.73
N VAL A 45 -1.04 -9.20 -4.53
CA VAL A 45 -0.56 -10.16 -3.55
C VAL A 45 0.58 -9.54 -2.74
N ILE A 46 0.44 -9.55 -1.41
CA ILE A 46 1.44 -9.05 -0.45
C ILE A 46 1.77 -10.18 0.52
N ILE A 47 3.06 -10.47 0.70
CA ILE A 47 3.54 -11.57 1.54
C ILE A 47 4.73 -11.08 2.37
N PHE A 48 4.60 -11.15 3.69
CA PHE A 48 5.70 -10.93 4.62
C PHE A 48 6.27 -12.27 5.08
N SER A 49 7.58 -12.48 4.94
CA SER A 49 8.23 -13.65 5.52
C SER A 49 8.39 -13.51 7.03
N THR A 50 8.65 -14.62 7.72
CA THR A 50 9.03 -14.60 9.14
C THR A 50 10.34 -13.84 9.42
N THR A 51 11.11 -13.52 8.36
CA THR A 51 12.32 -12.71 8.44
C THR A 51 12.06 -11.22 8.16
N GLY A 52 10.79 -10.81 8.02
CA GLY A 52 10.39 -9.43 7.75
C GLY A 52 10.58 -8.99 6.29
N LYS A 53 10.98 -9.90 5.39
CA LYS A 53 11.13 -9.55 3.97
C LYS A 53 9.77 -9.46 3.29
N LEU A 54 9.54 -8.35 2.61
CA LEU A 54 8.38 -8.12 1.77
C LEU A 54 8.56 -8.79 0.40
N TYR A 55 7.57 -9.55 -0.02
CA TYR A 55 7.40 -10.05 -1.38
C TYR A 55 6.03 -9.62 -1.87
N GLN A 56 6.00 -8.95 -3.03
CA GLN A 56 4.75 -8.42 -3.55
C GLN A 56 4.66 -8.55 -5.07
N TRP A 57 3.42 -8.56 -5.58
CA TRP A 57 3.11 -8.45 -6.99
C TRP A 57 1.72 -7.84 -7.15
N SER A 58 1.54 -6.98 -8.15
CA SER A 58 0.23 -6.48 -8.60
C SER A 58 0.15 -6.63 -10.12
N SER A 59 -1.07 -6.75 -10.64
CA SER A 59 -1.37 -6.63 -12.07
C SER A 59 -1.04 -5.25 -12.65
N THR A 60 -1.11 -4.20 -11.82
CA THR A 60 -0.80 -2.81 -12.15
C THR A 60 0.24 -2.27 -11.17
N SER A 61 0.07 -1.07 -10.62
CA SER A 61 0.87 -0.58 -9.49
C SER A 61 0.31 -1.12 -8.17
N MET A 62 1.19 -1.50 -7.24
CA MET A 62 0.76 -1.84 -5.88
C MET A 62 0.07 -0.65 -5.20
N GLU A 63 0.53 0.57 -5.48
CA GLU A 63 -0.08 1.79 -4.94
C GLU A 63 -1.53 1.95 -5.42
N ASP A 64 -1.78 1.79 -6.72
CA ASP A 64 -3.12 1.89 -7.30
C ASP A 64 -4.07 0.84 -6.72
N THR A 65 -3.61 -0.40 -6.61
CA THR A 65 -4.40 -1.49 -6.03
C THR A 65 -4.76 -1.21 -4.56
N LEU A 66 -3.83 -0.67 -3.77
CA LEU A 66 -4.09 -0.30 -2.38
C LEU A 66 -5.02 0.92 -2.29
N LEU A 67 -4.85 1.93 -3.14
CA LEU A 67 -5.73 3.08 -3.22
C LEU A 67 -7.17 2.66 -3.57
N ARG A 68 -7.35 1.77 -4.55
CA ARG A 68 -8.66 1.24 -4.94
C ARG A 68 -9.30 0.44 -3.81
N TYR A 69 -8.53 -0.39 -3.12
CA TYR A 69 -8.99 -1.13 -1.94
C TYR A 69 -9.47 -0.20 -0.82
N ASN A 70 -8.69 0.83 -0.49
CA ASN A 70 -9.06 1.80 0.54
C ASN A 70 -10.31 2.59 0.17
N ARG A 71 -10.47 2.98 -1.12
CA ARG A 71 -11.70 3.61 -1.61
C ARG A 71 -12.90 2.67 -1.51
N GLY A 72 -12.73 1.39 -1.85
CA GLY A 72 -13.79 0.37 -1.77
C GLY A 72 -14.27 0.14 -0.34
N LYS A 73 -13.35 0.12 0.64
CA LYS A 73 -13.70 0.00 2.06
C LYS A 73 -14.63 1.09 2.57
N VAL A 74 -14.40 2.34 2.14
CA VAL A 74 -15.23 3.49 2.55
C VAL A 74 -16.66 3.35 2.03
N VAL A 75 -16.86 2.66 0.91
CA VAL A 75 -18.20 2.45 0.32
C VAL A 75 -18.93 1.26 0.95
N GLU A 76 -18.22 0.22 1.39
CA GLU A 76 -18.83 -0.96 2.04
C GLU A 76 -19.14 -0.73 3.53
N GLN A 77 -18.53 0.26 4.17
CA GLN A 77 -18.88 0.66 5.53
C GLN A 77 -20.04 1.64 5.51
N HIS A 78 -21.27 1.11 5.64
CA HIS A 78 -22.40 1.91 6.13
C HIS A 78 -22.02 2.56 7.48
N PRO A 79 -22.41 3.83 7.75
CA PRO A 79 -21.79 4.66 8.78
C PRO A 79 -22.08 4.09 10.16
N SER A 80 -21.05 3.52 10.78
CA SER A 80 -20.98 3.30 12.22
C SER A 80 -19.97 4.32 12.74
N ASP A 81 -20.42 5.19 13.64
CA ASP A 81 -19.93 6.55 13.92
C ASP A 81 -18.48 6.74 14.45
N ASP A 82 -17.58 5.77 14.33
CA ASP A 82 -16.27 5.83 15.01
C ASP A 82 -15.06 6.24 14.12
N GLN A 83 -15.20 6.41 12.80
CA GLN A 83 -14.05 6.71 11.91
C GLN A 83 -13.94 8.15 11.39
N LYS A 84 -14.82 9.07 11.81
CA LYS A 84 -14.72 10.50 11.41
C LYS A 84 -13.48 11.22 11.97
N ALA A 85 -12.83 10.68 13.01
CA ALA A 85 -11.72 11.36 13.67
C ALA A 85 -10.41 11.32 12.84
N GLU A 86 -10.03 10.17 12.29
CA GLU A 86 -8.70 10.00 11.69
C GLU A 86 -8.58 10.60 10.27
N GLN A 87 -9.61 10.47 9.43
CA GLN A 87 -9.62 11.08 8.10
C GLN A 87 -9.73 12.61 8.15
N ASN A 88 -10.48 13.14 9.13
CA ASN A 88 -10.58 14.59 9.33
C ASN A 88 -9.25 15.16 9.83
N SER A 89 -8.59 14.51 10.81
CA SER A 89 -7.28 14.94 11.31
C SER A 89 -6.21 15.01 10.21
N GLN A 90 -6.09 13.98 9.37
CA GLN A 90 -5.04 13.99 8.33
C GLN A 90 -5.32 14.98 7.21
N SER A 91 -6.59 15.21 6.87
CA SER A 91 -6.98 16.26 5.90
C SER A 91 -6.76 17.67 6.44
N PHE A 92 -6.99 17.87 7.75
CA PHE A 92 -6.74 19.13 8.44
C PHE A 92 -5.24 19.47 8.45
N ASP A 93 -4.38 18.50 8.82
CA ASP A 93 -2.92 18.71 8.83
C ASP A 93 -2.36 19.09 7.46
N VAL A 94 -2.80 18.41 6.38
CA VAL A 94 -2.36 18.72 5.01
C VAL A 94 -2.86 20.11 4.56
N SER A 95 -4.05 20.51 4.99
CA SER A 95 -4.59 21.84 4.65
C SER A 95 -3.89 22.97 5.40
N ALA A 96 -3.60 22.79 6.69
CA ALA A 96 -2.85 23.74 7.51
C ALA A 96 -1.42 23.93 6.99
N LEU A 97 -0.75 22.84 6.63
CA LEU A 97 0.61 22.89 6.06
C LEU A 97 0.65 23.63 4.72
N LYS A 98 -0.39 23.48 3.89
CA LYS A 98 -0.52 24.24 2.64
C LYS A 98 -0.71 25.73 2.89
N GLU A 99 -1.49 26.10 3.91
CA GLU A 99 -1.71 27.50 4.25
C GLU A 99 -0.43 28.18 4.77
N GLU A 100 0.33 27.49 5.64
CA GLU A 100 1.64 27.98 6.09
C GLU A 100 2.63 28.14 4.94
N TYR A 101 2.69 27.15 4.03
CA TYR A 101 3.54 27.24 2.84
C TYR A 101 3.20 28.46 1.96
N LEU A 102 1.90 28.75 1.79
CA LEU A 102 1.45 29.92 1.03
C LEU A 102 1.80 31.24 1.74
N LYS A 103 1.66 31.31 3.06
CA LYS A 103 2.06 32.48 3.86
C LYS A 103 3.56 32.74 3.77
N LEU A 104 4.37 31.69 3.92
CA LEU A 104 5.82 31.80 3.83
C LEU A 104 6.26 32.23 2.42
N ARG A 105 5.63 31.67 1.38
CA ARG A 105 5.88 32.07 0.00
C ARG A 105 5.50 33.53 -0.26
N ALA A 106 4.37 34.01 0.25
CA ALA A 106 3.96 35.40 0.11
C ALA A 106 4.91 36.37 0.83
N ALA A 107 5.34 36.03 2.06
CA ALA A 107 6.32 36.81 2.80
C ALA A 107 7.65 36.93 2.05
N TYR A 108 8.15 35.80 1.51
CA TYR A 108 9.37 35.80 0.71
C TYR A 108 9.25 36.63 -0.57
N MET A 109 8.07 36.65 -1.21
CA MET A 109 7.82 37.48 -2.38
C MET A 109 7.74 38.98 -2.02
N CYS A 110 7.13 39.34 -0.89
CA CYS A 110 7.12 40.74 -0.41
C CYS A 110 8.53 41.24 -0.06
N ASP A 111 9.37 40.41 0.56
CA ASP A 111 10.76 40.77 0.85
C ASP A 111 11.56 41.02 -0.44
N LEU A 112 11.34 40.21 -1.49
CA LEU A 112 11.96 40.41 -2.80
C LEU A 112 11.44 41.67 -3.52
N GLU A 113 10.17 42.02 -3.37
CA GLU A 113 9.60 43.26 -3.91
C GLU A 113 10.15 44.51 -3.20
N LEU A 114 10.36 44.45 -1.88
CA LEU A 114 10.98 45.54 -1.11
C LEU A 114 12.47 45.74 -1.47
N GLN A 115 13.21 44.65 -1.68
CA GLN A 115 14.60 44.72 -2.15
C GLN A 115 14.73 45.25 -3.59
N ALA A 116 13.69 45.13 -4.40
CA ALA A 116 13.65 45.67 -5.77
C ALA A 116 13.27 47.16 -5.82
N ILE A 117 12.76 47.75 -4.74
CA ILE A 117 12.38 49.17 -4.64
C ILE A 117 13.52 50.04 -4.07
N GLU A 118 14.54 49.44 -3.45
CA GLU A 118 15.73 50.15 -2.94
C GLU A 118 16.90 50.30 -3.96
N TRP A 119 16.66 50.11 -5.26
CA TRP A 119 17.61 50.39 -6.36
C TRP A 119 17.06 51.35 -7.41
#